data_AF-A0A2W5BN02-F1
#
_entry.id   AF-A0A2W5BN02-F1
#
_cell.length_a   1.000
_cell.length_b   1.000
_cell.length_c   1.000
_cell.angle_alpha   90.00
_cell.angle_beta   90.00
_cell.angle_gamma   90.00
#
_symmetry.space_group_name_H-M   'P 1'
#
loop_
_entity.id
_entity.type
_entity.pdbx_description
1 polymer ?
#
loop_
_entity_poly.entity_id
_entity_poly.type
_entity_poly.pdbx_seq_one_letter_code
_entity_poly.pdbx_strand_id
1 'polypeptide(L)'
;MEIKAAEISEILKKQIADFSAQADVAEIGQVLSVGDGVARVYGLEGIQAGEMVEFPSGIKGMALNLESDNVGVVVFGSDRDIKEGDIVKRTGQIVQVPVGRGLLGRVVDGLGNPIDGKGPLKDVSYARVEVKAPGVIPRKSVHEPMQTGLKAIDALVPVGRGQRELIIGDRQTGKTAVAIDTIINQKYLNKASDQKKHLYCIYVAVGQKRSTVAQLVREL
;
A
#
# COMPACT_ATOMS: atom_id res chain seq x y z
N MET A 1 -11.65 15.78 -61.22
CA MET A 1 -11.33 14.49 -60.57
C MET A 1 -12.43 14.29 -59.54
N GLU A 2 -13.48 13.52 -59.87
CA GLU A 2 -14.62 13.31 -58.97
C GLU A 2 -14.16 12.44 -57.79
N ILE A 3 -14.22 13.00 -56.58
CA ILE A 3 -13.92 12.27 -55.36
C ILE A 3 -15.10 11.32 -55.12
N LYS A 4 -14.86 10.02 -55.20
CA LYS A 4 -15.91 9.01 -54.99
C LYS A 4 -16.23 8.94 -53.50
N ALA A 5 -17.51 9.05 -53.14
CA ALA A 5 -17.97 9.00 -51.75
C ALA A 5 -17.56 7.71 -50.99
N ALA A 6 -17.28 6.63 -51.73
CA ALA A 6 -16.76 5.37 -51.19
C ALA A 6 -15.33 5.52 -50.62
N GLU A 7 -14.45 6.29 -51.28
CA GLU A 7 -13.07 6.53 -50.82
C GLU A 7 -13.05 7.36 -49.53
N ILE A 8 -13.95 8.36 -49.42
CA ILE A 8 -14.13 9.15 -48.19
C ILE A 8 -14.62 8.26 -47.03
N SER A 9 -15.56 7.35 -47.31
CA SER A 9 -16.09 6.44 -46.28
C SER A 9 -15.07 5.40 -45.82
N GLU A 10 -14.19 4.92 -46.69
CA GLU A 10 -13.07 4.05 -46.30
C GLU A 10 -12.04 4.80 -45.46
N ILE A 11 -11.67 6.02 -45.85
CA ILE A 11 -10.72 6.85 -45.09
C ILE A 11 -11.28 7.16 -43.70
N LEU A 12 -12.56 7.51 -43.58
CA LEU A 12 -13.22 7.75 -42.29
C LEU A 12 -13.32 6.48 -41.45
N LYS A 13 -13.66 5.32 -42.04
CA LYS A 13 -13.65 4.04 -41.31
C LYS A 13 -12.26 3.67 -40.80
N LYS A 14 -11.22 3.94 -41.59
CA LYS A 14 -9.82 3.70 -41.21
C LYS A 14 -9.40 4.64 -40.07
N GLN A 15 -9.70 5.93 -40.18
CA GLN A 15 -9.45 6.89 -39.11
C GLN A 15 -10.22 6.56 -37.83
N ILE A 16 -11.46 6.08 -37.91
CA ILE A 16 -12.24 5.65 -36.74
C ILE A 16 -11.66 4.37 -36.11
N ALA A 17 -11.18 3.41 -36.93
CA ALA A 17 -10.51 2.20 -36.44
C ALA A 17 -9.16 2.52 -35.78
N ASP A 18 -8.37 3.40 -36.37
CA ASP A 18 -7.08 3.85 -35.82
C ASP A 18 -7.27 4.74 -34.57
N PHE A 19 -8.37 5.49 -34.50
CA PHE A 19 -8.71 6.33 -33.33
C PHE A 19 -8.97 5.49 -32.08
N SER A 20 -9.60 4.31 -32.20
CA SER A 20 -9.72 3.39 -31.07
C SER A 20 -8.38 2.85 -30.58
N ALA A 21 -7.39 2.70 -31.47
CA ALA A 21 -6.06 2.27 -31.08
C ALA A 21 -5.25 3.37 -30.38
N GLN A 22 -5.47 4.66 -30.70
CA GLN A 22 -4.81 5.77 -30.01
C GLN A 22 -5.20 5.88 -28.52
N ALA A 23 -6.45 5.57 -28.16
CA ALA A 23 -6.90 5.60 -26.77
C ALA A 23 -6.19 4.55 -25.90
N ASP A 24 -5.92 3.36 -26.43
CA ASP A 24 -5.15 2.31 -25.74
C ASP A 24 -3.65 2.68 -25.60
N VAL A 25 -3.09 3.46 -26.53
CA VAL A 25 -1.67 3.88 -26.48
C VAL A 25 -1.41 4.89 -25.37
N ALA A 26 -2.38 5.76 -25.04
CA ALA A 26 -2.24 6.73 -23.95
C ALA A 26 -2.07 6.06 -22.57
N GLU A 27 -2.63 4.87 -22.39
CA GLU A 27 -2.58 4.15 -21.10
C GLU A 27 -1.38 3.23 -20.95
N ILE A 28 -0.53 3.15 -21.99
CA ILE A 28 0.59 2.25 -22.08
C ILE A 28 1.90 3.05 -22.05
N GLY A 29 2.92 2.48 -21.42
CA GLY A 29 4.29 2.98 -21.45
C GLY A 29 5.29 1.90 -21.80
N GLN A 30 6.52 2.32 -22.06
CA GLN A 30 7.64 1.44 -22.34
C GLN A 30 8.79 1.70 -21.37
N VAL A 31 9.32 0.65 -20.76
CA VAL A 31 10.48 0.76 -19.86
C VAL A 31 11.70 1.21 -20.66
N LEU A 32 12.27 2.36 -20.30
CA LEU A 32 13.53 2.86 -20.83
C LEU A 32 14.73 2.27 -20.09
N SER A 33 14.61 2.14 -18.78
CA SER A 33 15.67 1.55 -17.96
C SER A 33 15.11 1.06 -16.63
N VAL A 34 15.80 0.11 -16.02
CA VAL A 34 15.49 -0.42 -14.70
C VAL A 34 16.78 -0.65 -13.92
N GLY A 35 16.80 -0.25 -12.66
CA GLY A 35 17.92 -0.47 -11.76
C GLY A 35 17.59 -0.06 -10.33
N ASP A 36 18.13 -0.81 -9.36
CA ASP A 36 17.97 -0.58 -7.93
C ASP A 36 16.50 -0.40 -7.50
N GLY A 37 15.57 -1.16 -8.10
CA GLY A 37 14.14 -1.08 -7.79
C GLY A 37 13.41 0.14 -8.36
N VAL A 38 14.04 0.89 -9.27
CA VAL A 38 13.42 2.03 -9.97
C VAL A 38 13.40 1.76 -11.47
N ALA A 39 12.24 1.94 -12.09
CA ALA A 39 12.07 1.88 -13.53
C ALA A 39 11.76 3.28 -14.10
N ARG A 40 12.43 3.66 -15.18
CA ARG A 40 12.06 4.84 -15.98
C ARG A 40 11.18 4.39 -17.12
N VAL A 41 10.02 5.00 -17.28
CA VAL A 41 9.01 4.57 -18.26
C VAL A 41 8.66 5.75 -19.15
N TYR A 42 8.78 5.57 -20.46
CA TYR A 42 8.29 6.52 -21.47
C TYR A 42 6.80 6.29 -21.74
N GLY A 43 6.05 7.35 -22.05
CA GLY A 43 4.61 7.28 -22.30
C GLY A 43 3.79 7.42 -21.03
N LEU A 44 2.79 6.56 -20.83
CA LEU A 44 1.81 6.64 -19.72
C LEU A 44 1.11 8.01 -19.68
N GLU A 45 0.63 8.47 -20.84
CA GLU A 45 -0.06 9.76 -20.96
C GLU A 45 -1.27 9.81 -20.00
N GLY A 46 -1.29 10.85 -19.16
CA GLY A 46 -2.36 11.07 -18.17
C GLY A 46 -2.16 10.35 -16.82
N ILE A 47 -1.01 9.71 -16.57
CA ILE A 47 -0.70 9.11 -15.27
C ILE A 47 -0.72 10.15 -14.14
N GLN A 48 -1.21 9.73 -12.98
CA GLN A 48 -1.26 10.55 -11.79
C GLN A 48 -0.12 10.23 -10.83
N ALA A 49 0.31 11.22 -10.05
CA ALA A 49 1.28 10.99 -8.98
C ALA A 49 0.68 10.03 -7.94
N GLY A 50 1.44 9.00 -7.57
CA GLY A 50 0.96 7.94 -6.68
C GLY A 50 0.05 6.91 -7.35
N GLU A 51 -0.12 6.96 -8.67
CA GLU A 51 -0.86 5.93 -9.42
C GLU A 51 -0.06 4.63 -9.51
N MET A 52 -0.78 3.52 -9.42
CA MET A 52 -0.22 2.18 -9.60
C MET A 52 -0.08 1.84 -11.08
N VAL A 53 1.02 1.16 -11.40
CA VAL A 53 1.27 0.58 -12.71
C VAL A 53 1.53 -0.92 -12.58
N GLU A 54 1.31 -1.65 -13.66
CA GLU A 54 1.53 -3.08 -13.75
C GLU A 54 2.51 -3.40 -14.88
N PHE A 55 3.53 -4.19 -14.56
CA PHE A 55 4.52 -4.71 -15.48
C PHE A 55 4.04 -6.06 -16.06
N PRO A 56 4.61 -6.54 -17.19
CA PRO A 56 4.15 -7.77 -17.84
C PRO A 56 4.20 -9.02 -16.96
N SER A 57 5.10 -9.06 -15.98
CA SER A 57 5.24 -10.13 -14.99
C SER A 57 4.19 -10.11 -13.88
N GLY A 58 3.26 -9.14 -13.89
CA GLY A 58 2.29 -8.90 -12.81
C GLY A 58 2.88 -8.16 -11.61
N ILE A 59 4.16 -7.78 -11.68
CA ILE A 59 4.78 -6.91 -10.68
C ILE A 59 4.13 -5.55 -10.75
N LYS A 60 3.89 -4.96 -9.58
CA LYS A 60 3.31 -3.62 -9.49
C LYS A 60 4.38 -2.59 -9.19
N GLY A 61 4.14 -1.36 -9.62
CA GLY A 61 4.94 -0.20 -9.24
C GLY A 61 4.07 1.01 -8.96
N MET A 62 4.67 2.05 -8.41
CA MET A 62 4.01 3.33 -8.16
C MET A 62 4.75 4.45 -8.89
N ALA A 63 4.01 5.27 -9.63
CA ALA A 63 4.55 6.48 -10.23
C ALA A 63 4.86 7.51 -9.14
N LEU A 64 6.14 7.81 -8.96
CA LEU A 64 6.63 8.75 -7.96
C LEU A 64 6.94 10.11 -8.58
N ASN A 65 7.71 10.11 -9.68
CA ASN A 65 8.14 11.31 -10.38
C ASN A 65 7.48 11.37 -11.77
N LEU A 66 6.91 12.52 -12.11
CA LEU A 66 6.34 12.80 -13.42
C LEU A 66 7.22 13.85 -14.10
N GLU A 67 8.15 13.39 -14.94
CA GLU A 67 9.01 14.27 -15.73
C GLU A 67 8.35 14.58 -17.08
N SER A 68 8.91 15.51 -17.84
CA SER A 68 8.35 15.93 -19.12
C SER A 68 8.42 14.84 -20.20
N ASP A 69 9.41 13.97 -20.13
CA ASP A 69 9.73 12.95 -21.13
C ASP A 69 9.67 11.52 -20.58
N ASN A 70 9.58 11.34 -19.27
CA ASN A 70 9.51 10.01 -18.65
C ASN A 70 8.83 10.05 -17.28
N VAL A 71 8.51 8.85 -16.78
CA VAL A 71 7.89 8.63 -15.47
C VAL A 71 8.80 7.75 -14.64
N GLY A 72 9.16 8.23 -13.45
CA GLY A 72 9.89 7.47 -12.46
C GLY A 72 8.95 6.58 -11.65
N VAL A 73 9.06 5.27 -11.84
CA VAL A 73 8.25 4.25 -11.17
C VAL A 73 9.09 3.51 -10.13
N VAL A 74 8.65 3.51 -8.88
CA VAL A 74 9.23 2.64 -7.84
C VAL A 74 8.59 1.26 -7.95
N VAL A 75 9.41 0.22 -8.06
CA VAL A 75 8.96 -1.16 -8.25
C VAL A 75 8.66 -1.80 -6.88
N PHE A 76 7.48 -2.39 -6.73
CA PHE A 76 7.07 -3.13 -5.54
C PHE A 76 7.28 -4.63 -5.73
N GLY A 77 8.53 -5.05 -5.76
CA GLY A 77 8.90 -6.45 -5.96
C GLY A 77 10.34 -6.62 -6.43
N SER A 78 10.58 -7.70 -7.14
CA SER A 78 11.87 -8.00 -7.79
C SER A 78 11.96 -7.24 -9.11
N ASP A 79 12.92 -6.33 -9.24
CA ASP A 79 13.19 -5.63 -10.50
C ASP A 79 13.85 -6.52 -11.57
N ARG A 80 14.37 -7.69 -11.18
CA ARG A 80 15.05 -8.64 -12.08
C ARG A 80 14.19 -9.19 -13.21
N ASP A 81 12.88 -9.19 -13.02
CA ASP A 81 11.92 -9.72 -13.99
C ASP A 81 11.41 -8.64 -14.95
N ILE A 82 11.88 -7.39 -14.79
CA ILE A 82 11.56 -6.25 -15.64
C ILE A 82 12.74 -6.01 -16.57
N LYS A 83 12.46 -5.76 -17.86
CA LYS A 83 13.48 -5.49 -18.87
C LYS A 83 13.21 -4.17 -19.58
N GLU A 84 14.27 -3.59 -20.13
CA GLU A 84 14.14 -2.50 -21.09
C GLU A 84 13.28 -2.93 -22.29
N GLY A 85 12.40 -2.04 -22.71
CA GLY A 85 11.43 -2.29 -23.77
C GLY A 85 10.12 -2.94 -23.30
N ASP A 86 10.02 -3.38 -22.04
CA ASP A 86 8.80 -3.97 -21.51
C ASP A 86 7.64 -2.96 -21.51
N ILE A 87 6.44 -3.49 -21.75
CA ILE A 87 5.21 -2.71 -21.80
C ILE A 87 4.65 -2.56 -20.39
N VAL A 88 4.52 -1.33 -19.92
CA VAL A 88 3.92 -0.99 -18.62
C VAL A 88 2.51 -0.48 -18.83
N LYS A 89 1.58 -0.91 -18.00
CA LYS A 89 0.19 -0.47 -18.06
C LYS A 89 -0.20 0.31 -16.83
N ARG A 90 -0.95 1.39 -17.04
CA ARG A 90 -1.61 2.12 -15.96
C ARG A 90 -2.75 1.30 -15.38
N THR A 91 -2.95 1.40 -14.07
CA THR A 91 -4.12 0.79 -13.42
C THR A 91 -5.29 1.77 -13.25
N GLY A 92 -5.06 3.08 -13.42
CA GLY A 92 -6.04 4.13 -13.14
C GLY A 92 -6.34 4.29 -11.64
N GLN A 93 -5.60 3.61 -10.77
CA GLN A 93 -5.84 3.58 -9.34
C GLN A 93 -4.65 4.17 -8.60
N ILE A 94 -4.89 5.23 -7.82
CA ILE A 94 -3.95 5.67 -6.78
C ILE A 94 -3.71 4.53 -5.80
N VAL A 95 -2.48 4.41 -5.29
CA VAL A 95 -2.08 3.39 -4.30
C VAL A 95 -3.16 3.21 -3.24
N GLN A 96 -3.70 1.99 -3.21
CA GLN A 96 -4.71 1.55 -2.27
C GLN A 96 -4.40 0.16 -1.75
N VAL A 97 -4.81 -0.10 -0.52
CA VAL A 97 -4.59 -1.36 0.18
C VAL A 97 -5.92 -1.88 0.73
N PRO A 98 -6.07 -3.21 0.88
CA PRO A 98 -7.23 -3.76 1.57
C PRO A 98 -7.25 -3.28 3.03
N VAL A 99 -8.44 -2.94 3.51
CA VAL A 99 -8.75 -2.54 4.89
C VAL A 99 -10.05 -3.22 5.34
N GLY A 100 -10.14 -3.58 6.61
CA GLY A 100 -11.33 -4.22 7.17
C GLY A 100 -11.01 -5.23 8.26
N ARG A 101 -12.06 -5.77 8.88
CA ARG A 101 -11.93 -6.76 9.98
C ARG A 101 -11.33 -8.08 9.49
N GLY A 102 -11.42 -8.38 8.20
CA GLY A 102 -10.80 -9.56 7.59
C GLY A 102 -9.27 -9.64 7.67
N LEU A 103 -8.61 -8.53 8.00
CA LEU A 103 -7.16 -8.48 8.22
C LEU A 103 -6.74 -8.94 9.62
N LEU A 104 -7.67 -9.00 10.58
CA LEU A 104 -7.34 -9.38 11.95
C LEU A 104 -6.81 -10.81 11.99
N GLY A 105 -5.60 -10.99 12.55
CA GLY A 105 -4.92 -12.29 12.64
C GLY A 105 -4.25 -12.77 11.35
N ARG A 106 -4.15 -11.90 10.33
CA ARG A 106 -3.46 -12.15 9.06
C ARG A 106 -2.07 -11.52 9.06
N VAL A 107 -1.15 -12.10 8.31
CA VAL A 107 0.13 -11.47 7.96
C VAL A 107 0.09 -11.09 6.49
N VAL A 108 0.30 -9.80 6.20
CA VAL A 108 0.24 -9.24 4.85
C VAL A 108 1.53 -8.51 4.50
N ASP A 109 1.81 -8.35 3.21
CA ASP A 109 2.88 -7.48 2.71
C ASP A 109 2.47 -5.99 2.71
N GLY A 110 3.37 -5.11 2.23
CA GLY A 110 3.11 -3.67 2.16
C GLY A 110 1.98 -3.24 1.21
N LEU A 111 1.55 -4.12 0.29
CA LEU A 111 0.40 -3.90 -0.59
C LEU A 111 -0.88 -4.56 -0.05
N GLY A 112 -0.80 -5.25 1.08
CA GLY A 112 -1.90 -5.96 1.71
C GLY A 112 -2.17 -7.36 1.14
N ASN A 113 -1.24 -7.92 0.36
CA ASN A 113 -1.37 -9.31 -0.10
C ASN A 113 -1.06 -10.27 1.07
N PRO A 114 -1.86 -11.33 1.28
CA PRO A 114 -1.62 -12.28 2.35
C PRO A 114 -0.36 -13.13 2.10
N ILE A 115 0.54 -13.17 3.08
CA ILE A 115 1.81 -13.94 3.03
C ILE A 115 1.89 -15.04 4.09
N ASP A 116 0.80 -15.27 4.82
CA ASP A 116 0.69 -16.27 5.89
C ASP A 116 0.25 -17.66 5.42
N GLY A 117 -0.06 -17.84 4.14
CA GLY A 117 -0.52 -19.13 3.58
C GLY A 117 -1.94 -19.52 3.99
N LYS A 118 -2.73 -18.64 4.64
CA LYS A 118 -4.11 -18.94 5.09
C LYS A 118 -5.18 -18.68 4.00
N GLY A 119 -4.77 -18.59 2.73
CA GLY A 119 -5.66 -18.27 1.61
C GLY A 119 -5.98 -16.77 1.46
N PRO A 120 -6.94 -16.40 0.60
CA PRO A 120 -7.27 -14.99 0.33
C PRO A 120 -7.90 -14.28 1.54
N LEU A 121 -7.88 -12.95 1.51
CA LEU A 121 -8.60 -12.12 2.48
C LEU A 121 -10.11 -12.13 2.16
N LYS A 122 -10.94 -12.15 3.20
CA LYS A 122 -12.41 -12.02 3.11
C LYS A 122 -12.84 -10.75 3.84
N ASP A 123 -13.99 -10.17 3.49
CA ASP A 123 -14.57 -9.00 4.18
C ASP A 123 -13.60 -7.80 4.28
N VAL A 124 -12.94 -7.50 3.17
CA VAL A 124 -12.08 -6.33 3.00
C VAL A 124 -12.65 -5.38 1.96
N SER A 125 -12.47 -4.09 2.21
CA SER A 125 -12.68 -2.99 1.26
C SER A 125 -11.33 -2.37 0.90
N TYR A 126 -11.22 -1.56 -0.13
CA TYR A 126 -9.97 -0.89 -0.47
C TYR A 126 -10.00 0.57 -0.03
N ALA A 127 -8.89 1.04 0.55
CA ALA A 127 -8.70 2.44 0.90
C ALA A 127 -7.36 2.94 0.39
N ARG A 128 -7.33 4.21 -0.03
CA ARG A 128 -6.09 4.88 -0.44
C ARG A 128 -5.13 4.98 0.75
N VAL A 129 -3.85 4.76 0.48
CA VAL A 129 -2.80 4.86 1.52
C VAL A 129 -2.59 6.32 1.92
N GLU A 130 -2.58 7.22 0.94
CA GLU A 130 -2.43 8.65 1.18
C GLU A 130 -3.80 9.31 1.32
N VAL A 131 -4.18 9.58 2.56
CA VAL A 131 -5.40 10.32 2.91
C VAL A 131 -5.06 11.47 3.84
N LYS A 132 -5.72 12.61 3.63
CA LYS A 132 -5.54 13.78 4.50
C LYS A 132 -5.99 13.44 5.92
N ALA A 133 -5.11 13.68 6.90
CA ALA A 133 -5.43 13.45 8.30
C ALA A 133 -6.58 14.37 8.78
N PRO A 134 -7.33 13.96 9.82
CA PRO A 134 -8.36 14.81 10.42
C PRO A 134 -7.80 16.16 10.87
N GLY A 135 -8.52 17.23 10.55
CA GLY A 135 -8.22 18.59 11.02
C GLY A 135 -8.37 18.73 12.54
N VAL A 136 -8.33 19.96 13.06
CA VAL A 136 -8.40 20.23 14.51
C VAL A 136 -9.81 19.97 15.07
N ILE A 137 -10.84 20.49 14.40
CA ILE A 137 -12.25 20.44 14.84
C ILE A 137 -12.77 19.01 15.15
N PRO A 138 -12.54 17.98 14.32
CA PRO A 138 -13.06 16.63 14.61
C PRO A 138 -12.32 15.88 15.73
N ARG A 139 -11.24 16.45 16.30
CA ARG A 139 -10.47 15.77 17.35
C ARG A 139 -11.14 15.92 18.70
N LYS A 140 -10.97 14.90 19.54
CA LYS A 140 -11.34 14.91 20.96
C LYS A 140 -10.08 14.81 21.80
N SER A 141 -10.06 15.46 22.96
CA SER A 141 -8.98 15.30 23.94
C SER A 141 -8.81 13.83 24.32
N VAL A 142 -7.57 13.39 24.42
CA VAL A 142 -7.23 12.06 24.90
C VAL A 142 -7.56 11.98 26.39
N HIS A 143 -8.43 11.05 26.77
CA HIS A 143 -8.94 10.90 28.16
C HIS A 143 -9.14 9.43 28.57
N GLU A 144 -9.07 8.49 27.62
CA GLU A 144 -9.19 7.06 27.90
C GLU A 144 -7.79 6.43 27.94
N PRO A 145 -7.45 5.64 28.97
CA PRO A 145 -6.13 5.01 29.04
C PRO A 145 -5.99 3.84 28.06
N MET A 146 -4.77 3.65 27.56
CA MET A 146 -4.30 2.44 26.90
C MET A 146 -3.30 1.75 27.83
N GLN A 147 -3.76 0.71 28.52
CA GLN A 147 -2.99 0.02 29.54
C GLN A 147 -1.96 -0.90 28.89
N THR A 148 -0.68 -0.64 29.13
CA THR A 148 0.41 -1.44 28.59
C THR A 148 0.62 -2.74 29.36
N GLY A 149 0.24 -2.77 30.65
CA GLY A 149 0.54 -3.87 31.56
C GLY A 149 1.92 -3.73 32.22
N LEU A 150 2.67 -2.68 31.89
CA LEU A 150 4.01 -2.42 32.39
C LEU A 150 3.94 -1.31 33.44
N LYS A 151 4.17 -1.66 34.72
CA LYS A 151 4.08 -0.73 35.85
C LYS A 151 4.85 0.56 35.65
N ALA A 152 6.06 0.49 35.07
CA ALA A 152 6.88 1.66 34.82
C ALA A 152 6.23 2.63 33.83
N ILE A 153 5.56 2.12 32.79
CA ILE A 153 4.89 2.95 31.79
C ILE A 153 3.54 3.41 32.34
N ASP A 154 2.70 2.48 32.79
CA ASP A 154 1.33 2.82 33.22
C ASP A 154 1.28 3.77 34.44
N ALA A 155 2.31 3.78 35.29
CA ALA A 155 2.39 4.68 36.44
C ALA A 155 3.15 5.99 36.16
N LEU A 156 4.26 5.95 35.43
CA LEU A 156 5.15 7.12 35.28
C LEU A 156 4.93 7.85 33.95
N VAL A 157 4.60 7.12 32.88
CA VAL A 157 4.43 7.66 31.52
C VAL A 157 3.17 7.04 30.89
N PRO A 158 1.98 7.32 31.44
CA PRO A 158 0.75 6.69 30.98
C PRO A 158 0.44 7.08 29.53
N VAL A 159 -0.03 6.10 28.76
CA VAL A 159 -0.39 6.29 27.34
C VAL A 159 -1.90 6.30 27.20
N GLY A 160 -2.46 7.32 26.54
CA GLY A 160 -3.89 7.40 26.25
C GLY A 160 -4.27 6.94 24.84
N ARG A 161 -5.54 6.57 24.65
CA ARG A 161 -6.10 6.22 23.33
C ARG A 161 -6.16 7.46 22.43
N GLY A 162 -5.42 7.41 21.32
CA GLY A 162 -5.23 8.53 20.41
C GLY A 162 -3.94 9.34 20.64
N GLN A 163 -3.15 8.97 21.65
CA GLN A 163 -1.79 9.51 21.85
C GLN A 163 -0.78 8.82 20.91
N ARG A 164 0.30 9.54 20.61
CA ARG A 164 1.49 9.00 19.94
C ARG A 164 2.63 8.98 20.94
N GLU A 165 3.14 7.80 21.27
CA GLU A 165 4.21 7.62 22.23
C GLU A 165 5.43 7.00 21.56
N LEU A 166 6.61 7.60 21.74
CA LEU A 166 7.85 7.15 21.12
C LEU A 166 8.60 6.18 22.04
N ILE A 167 8.86 4.97 21.56
CA ILE A 167 9.76 4.01 22.22
C ILE A 167 11.14 4.12 21.56
N ILE A 168 12.06 4.84 22.21
CA ILE A 168 13.43 5.05 21.74
C ILE A 168 14.44 4.35 22.67
N GLY A 169 15.52 3.84 22.08
CA GLY A 169 16.58 3.17 22.83
C GLY A 169 17.57 2.45 21.90
N ASP A 170 18.70 2.02 22.44
CA ASP A 170 19.75 1.33 21.68
C ASP A 170 19.33 -0.09 21.25
N ARG A 171 20.13 -0.76 20.42
CA ARG A 171 19.91 -2.16 20.04
C ARG A 171 19.79 -3.04 21.29
N GLN A 172 18.87 -4.01 21.25
CA GLN A 172 18.65 -4.99 22.33
C GLN A 172 18.24 -4.41 23.70
N THR A 173 17.66 -3.21 23.74
CA THR A 173 17.14 -2.57 24.97
C THR A 173 15.67 -2.91 25.29
N GLY A 174 15.10 -3.94 24.66
CA GLY A 174 13.72 -4.37 24.95
C GLY A 174 12.60 -3.59 24.27
N LYS A 175 12.91 -2.68 23.31
CA LYS A 175 11.88 -1.92 22.56
C LYS A 175 10.75 -2.79 21.98
N THR A 176 11.13 -3.90 21.34
CA THR A 176 10.17 -4.85 20.76
C THR A 176 9.36 -5.59 21.84
N ALA A 177 9.99 -5.94 22.96
CA ALA A 177 9.31 -6.60 24.08
C ALA A 177 8.22 -5.70 24.66
N VAL A 178 8.53 -4.42 24.90
CA VAL A 178 7.55 -3.42 25.37
C VAL A 178 6.33 -3.35 24.43
N ALA A 179 6.56 -3.31 23.12
CA ALA A 179 5.48 -3.26 22.13
C ALA A 179 4.63 -4.56 22.11
N ILE A 180 5.28 -5.73 22.16
CA ILE A 180 4.58 -7.03 22.15
C ILE A 180 3.78 -7.23 23.43
N ASP A 181 4.38 -6.98 24.60
CA ASP A 181 3.70 -7.11 25.90
C ASP A 181 2.47 -6.21 25.95
N THR A 182 2.61 -4.97 25.43
CA THR A 182 1.50 -4.03 25.28
C THR A 182 0.39 -4.64 24.42
N ILE A 183 0.70 -5.24 23.27
CA ILE A 183 -0.29 -5.88 22.37
C ILE A 183 -0.99 -7.04 23.08
N ILE A 184 -0.23 -7.92 23.75
CA ILE A 184 -0.75 -9.10 24.44
C ILE A 184 -1.71 -8.70 25.56
N ASN A 185 -1.40 -7.63 26.31
CA ASN A 185 -2.23 -7.14 27.42
C ASN A 185 -3.65 -6.72 26.96
N GLN A 186 -3.83 -6.34 25.69
CA GLN A 186 -5.15 -5.93 25.17
C GLN A 186 -6.15 -7.09 25.05
N LYS A 187 -5.67 -8.34 25.16
CA LYS A 187 -6.51 -9.55 25.17
C LYS A 187 -7.62 -9.48 26.22
N TYR A 188 -7.35 -8.92 27.40
CA TYR A 188 -8.36 -8.79 28.47
C TYR A 188 -9.53 -7.90 28.05
N LEU A 189 -9.24 -6.77 27.39
CA LEU A 189 -10.26 -5.86 26.86
C LEU A 189 -11.03 -6.49 25.70
N ASN A 190 -10.35 -7.23 24.84
CA ASN A 190 -10.96 -7.87 23.68
C ASN A 190 -11.82 -9.10 24.02
N LYS A 191 -11.60 -9.69 25.21
CA LYS A 191 -12.49 -10.73 25.77
C LYS A 191 -13.77 -10.16 26.40
N ALA A 192 -13.79 -8.87 26.74
CA ALA A 192 -14.98 -8.26 27.32
C ALA A 192 -16.12 -8.19 26.29
N SER A 193 -17.35 -8.35 26.76
CA SER A 193 -18.55 -8.32 25.93
C SER A 193 -18.80 -6.96 25.26
N ASP A 194 -18.27 -5.89 25.86
CA ASP A 194 -18.38 -4.53 25.34
C ASP A 194 -17.38 -4.28 24.22
N GLN A 195 -17.86 -4.41 22.98
CA GLN A 195 -17.07 -4.18 21.77
C GLN A 195 -16.51 -2.76 21.67
N LYS A 196 -17.13 -1.76 22.33
CA LYS A 196 -16.60 -0.38 22.31
C LYS A 196 -15.27 -0.26 23.06
N LYS A 197 -14.96 -1.21 23.95
CA LYS A 197 -13.71 -1.25 24.69
C LYS A 197 -12.61 -2.00 23.97
N HIS A 198 -12.92 -2.72 22.88
CA HIS A 198 -11.94 -3.47 22.12
C HIS A 198 -10.84 -2.56 21.59
N LEU A 199 -9.63 -3.08 21.61
CA LEU A 199 -8.44 -2.42 21.09
C LEU A 199 -7.77 -3.37 20.11
N TYR A 200 -7.87 -3.02 18.82
CA TYR A 200 -7.27 -3.79 17.74
C TYR A 200 -5.82 -3.35 17.55
N CYS A 201 -4.92 -4.33 17.52
CA CYS A 201 -3.49 -4.11 17.44
C CYS A 201 -2.99 -4.38 16.01
N ILE A 202 -2.12 -3.50 15.50
CA ILE A 202 -1.45 -3.66 14.20
C ILE A 202 0.05 -3.54 14.47
N TYR A 203 0.81 -4.58 14.11
CA TYR A 203 2.27 -4.58 14.25
C TYR A 203 2.91 -4.54 12.86
N VAL A 204 3.59 -3.43 12.54
CA VAL A 204 4.25 -3.20 11.25
C VAL A 204 5.75 -3.47 11.40
N ALA A 205 6.24 -4.55 10.82
CA ALA A 205 7.66 -4.92 10.86
C ALA A 205 8.40 -4.37 9.63
N VAL A 206 9.25 -3.36 9.83
CA VAL A 206 10.08 -2.77 8.75
C VAL A 206 11.53 -3.21 8.88
N GLY A 207 12.09 -3.76 7.80
CA GLY A 207 13.51 -4.18 7.72
C GLY A 207 13.88 -5.35 8.64
N GLN A 208 12.90 -6.08 9.20
CA GLN A 208 13.15 -7.21 10.10
C GLN A 208 13.41 -8.50 9.33
N LYS A 209 14.23 -9.39 9.90
CA LYS A 209 14.43 -10.73 9.35
C LYS A 209 13.11 -11.50 9.39
N ARG A 210 12.80 -12.23 8.32
CA ARG A 210 11.58 -13.07 8.22
C ARG A 210 11.46 -14.06 9.36
N SER A 211 12.57 -14.64 9.83
CA SER A 211 12.59 -15.56 10.98
C SER A 211 12.15 -14.89 12.29
N THR A 212 12.60 -13.66 12.53
CA THR A 212 12.21 -12.86 13.70
C THR A 212 10.72 -12.54 13.67
N VAL A 213 10.19 -12.15 12.52
CA VAL A 213 8.74 -11.91 12.35
C VAL A 213 7.95 -13.19 12.56
N ALA A 214 8.40 -14.32 12.00
CA ALA A 214 7.74 -15.61 12.19
C ALA A 214 7.73 -16.08 13.66
N GLN A 215 8.80 -15.83 14.42
CA GLN A 215 8.82 -16.11 15.85
C GLN A 215 7.82 -15.22 16.61
N LEU A 216 7.82 -13.92 16.31
CA LEU A 216 6.90 -12.96 16.92
C LEU A 216 5.43 -13.32 16.66
N VAL A 217 5.10 -13.72 15.43
CA VAL A 217 3.74 -14.16 15.06
C VAL A 217 3.31 -15.43 15.82
N ARG A 218 4.25 -16.28 16.27
CA ARG A 218 3.92 -17.45 17.11
C ARG A 218 3.69 -17.07 18.58
N GLU A 219 4.30 -15.99 19.05
CA GLU A 219 4.16 -15.50 20.42
C GLU A 219 2.85 -14.71 20.63
N LEU A 220 2.29 -14.13 19.57
CA LEU A 220 1.00 -13.41 19.54
C LEU A 220 -0.20 -14.35 19.32
#